data_AF-A0A2P5MZQ7-F1
#
_entry.id   AF-A0A2P5MZQ7-F1
#
_cell.length_a   1.000
_cell.length_b   1.000
_cell.length_c   1.000
_cell.angle_alpha   90.00
_cell.angle_beta   90.00
_cell.angle_gamma   90.00
#
_symmetry.space_group_name_H-M   'P 1'
#
loop_
_entity.id
_entity.type
_entity.pdbx_description
1 polymer ?
#
loop_
_entity_poly.entity_id
_entity_poly.type
_entity_poly.pdbx_seq_one_letter_code
_entity_poly.pdbx_strand_id
1 'polypeptide(L)'
;MIEKRMLTEDDLYNDKKNIVSIRLGNSDRVTVRTLAARLYVRESKLYRFAIHHLINRLHKLNDDNYCGKDLLLLFLDFKEELATHLELKKHQLFKILNGRTTEADKFVAMSDIELLLMPEHIVRQRLQLMTDAIKYKHADTTEWLRNYFTDKYALTVSTYKLDENLANLD
;
A
#
# COMPACT_ATOMS: atom_id res chain seq x y z
N MET A 1 -7.99 -0.78 22.00
CA MET A 1 -9.30 -0.39 21.42
C MET A 1 -9.02 0.70 20.41
N ILE A 2 -9.15 0.42 19.12
CA ILE A 2 -9.19 1.47 18.10
C ILE A 2 -10.67 1.72 17.88
N GLU A 3 -11.12 2.89 18.30
CA GLU A 3 -12.49 3.36 18.17
C GLU A 3 -12.83 3.42 16.67
N LYS A 4 -13.74 2.55 16.21
CA LYS A 4 -14.32 2.64 14.87
C LYS A 4 -15.17 3.91 14.84
N ARG A 5 -14.64 4.98 14.27
CA ARG A 5 -15.50 6.07 13.79
C ARG A 5 -16.19 5.56 12.54
N MET A 6 -17.43 5.09 12.68
CA MET A 6 -18.30 4.89 11.52
C MET A 6 -18.48 6.24 10.85
N LEU A 7 -18.17 6.32 9.55
CA LEU A 7 -18.49 7.47 8.72
C LEU A 7 -20.01 7.64 8.75
N THR A 8 -20.48 8.83 9.15
CA THR A 8 -21.92 9.12 9.22
C THR A 8 -22.47 9.39 7.82
N GLU A 9 -23.78 9.19 7.58
CA GLU A 9 -24.43 9.51 6.29
C GLU A 9 -24.18 10.96 5.85
N ASP A 10 -23.95 11.87 6.80
CA ASP A 10 -23.54 13.26 6.53
C ASP A 10 -22.15 13.39 5.87
N ASP A 11 -21.21 12.47 6.13
CA ASP A 11 -19.86 12.49 5.52
C ASP A 11 -19.90 12.10 4.03
N LEU A 12 -20.90 11.31 3.62
CA LEU A 12 -21.09 10.85 2.24
C LEU A 12 -21.66 11.93 1.31
N TYR A 13 -22.32 12.96 1.86
CA TYR A 13 -23.00 14.02 1.08
C TYR A 13 -22.41 15.43 1.26
N ASN A 14 -21.38 15.58 2.10
CA ASN A 14 -20.81 16.89 2.39
C ASN A 14 -19.61 17.19 1.49
N ASP A 15 -19.85 17.74 0.29
CA ASP A 15 -18.82 18.21 -0.64
C ASP A 15 -18.08 19.49 -0.16
N LYS A 16 -18.12 19.76 1.16
CA LYS A 16 -17.43 20.90 1.76
C LYS A 16 -15.94 20.59 1.86
N LYS A 17 -15.15 21.45 1.23
CA LYS A 17 -13.69 21.46 1.37
C LYS A 17 -13.31 21.73 2.82
N ASN A 18 -12.71 20.73 3.46
CA ASN A 18 -12.21 20.85 4.83
C ASN A 18 -10.78 21.39 4.84
N ILE A 19 -10.49 22.32 5.75
CA ILE A 19 -9.13 22.84 5.96
C ILE A 19 -8.42 21.91 6.95
N VAL A 20 -7.27 21.37 6.53
CA VAL A 20 -6.41 20.52 7.34
C VAL A 20 -5.04 21.17 7.54
N SER A 21 -4.46 21.02 8.73
CA SER A 21 -3.10 21.46 9.04
C SER A 21 -2.17 20.24 9.09
N ILE A 22 -1.07 20.28 8.34
CA ILE A 22 -0.08 19.19 8.23
C ILE A 22 1.27 19.70 8.74
N ARG A 23 1.93 18.91 9.60
CA ARG A 23 3.31 19.19 10.03
C ARG A 23 4.27 18.60 9.01
N LEU A 24 5.21 19.43 8.54
CA LEU A 24 6.21 19.05 7.54
C LEU A 24 7.60 19.49 8.01
N GLY A 25 8.62 18.72 7.63
CA GLY A 25 10.01 19.17 7.74
C GLY A 25 10.25 20.40 6.88
N ASN A 26 11.21 21.23 7.27
CA ASN A 26 11.52 22.44 6.50
C ASN A 26 12.05 22.10 5.09
N SER A 27 12.80 20.99 4.95
CA SER A 27 13.25 20.45 3.66
C SER A 27 12.09 20.13 2.73
N ASP A 28 11.06 19.44 3.25
CA ASP A 28 9.91 19.00 2.46
C ASP A 28 9.08 20.20 2.04
N ARG A 29 8.88 21.17 2.95
CA ARG A 29 8.19 22.43 2.65
C ARG A 29 8.88 23.21 1.53
N VAL A 30 10.20 23.34 1.58
CA VAL A 30 10.99 24.03 0.53
C VAL A 30 10.89 23.28 -0.81
N THR A 31 10.93 21.95 -0.76
CA THR A 31 10.82 21.10 -1.96
C THR A 31 9.44 21.25 -2.60
N VAL A 32 8.36 21.15 -1.82
CA VAL A 32 6.99 21.34 -2.33
C VAL A 32 6.79 22.72 -2.93
N ARG A 33 7.28 23.78 -2.28
CA ARG A 33 7.20 25.14 -2.82
C ARG A 33 7.92 25.27 -4.16
N THR A 34 9.13 24.72 -4.25
CA THR A 34 9.94 24.77 -5.47
C THR A 34 9.26 24.02 -6.61
N LEU A 35 8.71 22.84 -6.32
CA LEU A 35 7.95 22.04 -7.30
C LEU A 35 6.68 22.76 -7.76
N ALA A 36 5.90 23.32 -6.84
CA ALA A 36 4.70 24.07 -7.16
C ALA A 36 5.00 25.27 -8.07
N ALA A 37 6.07 26.01 -7.77
CA ALA A 37 6.52 27.14 -8.60
C ALA A 37 6.93 26.68 -10.01
N ARG A 38 7.70 25.59 -10.13
CA ARG A 38 8.12 25.03 -11.43
C ARG A 38 6.96 24.51 -12.27
N LEU A 39 5.93 23.98 -11.61
CA LEU A 39 4.72 23.48 -12.26
C LEU A 39 3.67 24.57 -12.50
N TYR A 40 3.93 25.83 -12.10
CA TYR A 40 2.98 26.95 -12.18
C TYR A 40 1.64 26.67 -11.49
N VAL A 41 1.65 25.95 -10.37
CA VAL A 41 0.45 25.62 -9.59
C VAL A 41 0.56 26.13 -8.15
N ARG A 42 -0.59 26.26 -7.47
CA ARG A 42 -0.61 26.56 -6.03
C ARG A 42 -0.14 25.33 -5.24
N GLU A 43 0.58 25.56 -4.13
CA GLU A 43 1.01 24.49 -3.21
C GLU A 43 -0.18 23.60 -2.78
N SER A 44 -1.35 24.19 -2.52
CA SER A 44 -2.56 23.45 -2.13
C SER A 44 -3.13 22.53 -3.21
N LYS A 45 -2.88 22.78 -4.50
CA LYS A 45 -3.20 21.85 -5.59
C LYS A 45 -2.22 20.68 -5.59
N LEU A 46 -0.93 20.95 -5.39
CA LEU A 46 0.11 19.92 -5.35
C LEU A 46 -0.08 18.96 -4.16
N TYR A 47 -0.41 19.48 -2.96
CA TYR A 47 -0.74 18.62 -1.81
C TYR A 47 -1.94 17.71 -2.08
N ARG A 48 -3.03 18.25 -2.65
CA ARG A 48 -4.21 17.46 -3.02
C ARG A 48 -3.87 16.39 -4.06
N PHE A 49 -3.11 16.74 -5.08
CA PHE A 49 -2.64 15.78 -6.08
C PHE A 49 -1.87 14.62 -5.43
N ALA A 50 -0.91 14.92 -4.55
CA ALA A 50 -0.12 13.90 -3.86
C ALA A 50 -0.99 12.98 -2.98
N ILE A 51 -1.94 13.56 -2.23
CA ILE A 51 -2.88 12.81 -1.40
C ILE A 51 -3.77 11.90 -2.27
N HIS A 52 -4.38 12.43 -3.33
CA HIS A 52 -5.22 11.63 -4.25
C HIS A 52 -4.42 10.52 -4.92
N HIS A 53 -3.19 10.82 -5.37
CA HIS A 53 -2.33 9.83 -5.97
C HIS A 53 -2.01 8.68 -5.00
N LEU A 54 -1.68 9.00 -3.75
CA LEU A 54 -1.41 7.98 -2.72
C LEU A 54 -2.67 7.17 -2.36
N ILE A 55 -3.82 7.82 -2.20
CA ILE A 55 -5.09 7.14 -1.89
C ILE A 55 -5.47 6.18 -3.02
N ASN A 56 -5.36 6.60 -4.28
CA ASN A 56 -5.66 5.75 -5.43
C ASN A 56 -4.70 4.56 -5.51
N ARG A 57 -3.42 4.78 -5.20
CA ARG A 57 -2.41 3.73 -5.10
C ARG A 57 -2.74 2.71 -4.00
N LEU A 58 -3.32 3.14 -2.89
CA LEU A 58 -3.66 2.33 -1.73
C LEU A 58 -5.16 1.95 -1.65
N HIS A 59 -5.93 2.13 -2.72
CA HIS A 59 -7.40 2.01 -2.70
C HIS A 59 -7.92 0.68 -2.15
N LYS A 60 -7.20 -0.43 -2.39
CA LYS A 60 -7.57 -1.76 -1.85
C LYS A 60 -7.58 -1.81 -0.33
N LEU A 61 -6.86 -0.92 0.37
CA LEU A 61 -6.92 -0.84 1.83
C LEU A 61 -8.20 -0.16 2.34
N ASN A 62 -8.90 0.60 1.49
CA ASN A 62 -10.14 1.28 1.83
C ASN A 62 -11.38 0.41 1.55
N ASP A 63 -11.26 -0.62 0.72
CA ASP A 63 -12.38 -1.51 0.39
C ASP A 63 -12.33 -2.77 1.26
N ASP A 64 -13.38 -2.94 2.07
CA ASP A 64 -13.53 -4.02 3.04
C ASP A 64 -13.53 -5.43 2.40
N ASN A 65 -13.75 -5.54 1.08
CA ASN A 65 -13.71 -6.81 0.36
C ASN A 65 -12.29 -7.33 0.11
N TYR A 66 -11.28 -6.46 0.12
CA TYR A 66 -9.88 -6.86 -0.07
C TYR A 66 -9.25 -7.20 1.28
N CYS A 67 -8.93 -8.47 1.49
CA CYS A 67 -8.26 -8.93 2.70
C CYS A 67 -7.30 -10.08 2.41
N GLY A 68 -6.43 -10.36 3.38
CA GLY A 68 -5.47 -11.45 3.32
C GLY A 68 -4.62 -11.41 2.06
N LYS A 69 -4.69 -12.48 1.26
CA LYS A 69 -3.89 -12.66 0.05
C LYS A 69 -4.09 -11.57 -1.00
N ASP A 70 -5.27 -10.95 -1.04
CA ASP A 70 -5.62 -9.91 -2.02
C ASP A 70 -4.75 -8.64 -1.87
N LEU A 71 -4.22 -8.42 -0.66
CA LEU A 71 -3.37 -7.29 -0.30
C LEU A 71 -1.87 -7.60 -0.41
N LEU A 72 -1.45 -8.86 -0.60
CA LEU A 72 -0.04 -9.24 -0.61
C LEU A 72 0.77 -8.51 -1.68
N LEU A 73 0.26 -8.47 -2.92
CA LEU A 73 0.96 -7.80 -4.01
C LEU A 73 1.01 -6.29 -3.81
N LEU A 74 -0.04 -5.70 -3.21
CA LEU A 74 -0.01 -4.31 -2.82
C LEU A 74 1.12 -4.06 -1.82
N PHE A 75 1.22 -4.83 -0.75
CA PHE A 75 2.31 -4.62 0.21
C PHE A 75 3.70 -4.93 -0.35
N LEU A 76 3.79 -5.81 -1.35
CA LEU A 76 5.04 -6.06 -2.06
C LEU A 76 5.45 -4.86 -2.92
N ASP A 77 4.50 -4.26 -3.66
CA ASP A 77 4.73 -3.10 -4.54
C ASP A 77 5.17 -1.87 -3.73
N PHE A 78 4.70 -1.73 -2.49
CA PHE A 78 4.99 -0.59 -1.62
C PHE A 78 5.96 -0.93 -0.49
N LYS A 79 6.64 -2.07 -0.58
CA LYS A 79 7.46 -2.61 0.51
C LYS A 79 8.46 -1.59 1.07
N GLU A 80 9.23 -0.94 0.20
CA GLU A 80 10.24 0.03 0.62
C GLU A 80 9.59 1.28 1.24
N GLU A 81 8.58 1.83 0.57
CA GLU A 81 7.85 3.03 1.04
C GLU A 81 7.22 2.79 2.42
N LEU A 82 6.59 1.63 2.63
CA LEU A 82 5.91 1.29 3.88
C LEU A 82 6.89 0.99 5.02
N ALA A 83 7.99 0.29 4.71
CA ALA A 83 9.01 -0.02 5.71
C ALA A 83 9.73 1.26 6.18
N THR A 84 10.04 2.17 5.26
CA THR A 84 10.78 3.39 5.56
C THR A 84 9.92 4.51 6.15
N HIS A 85 8.68 4.69 5.68
CA HIS A 85 7.87 5.86 6.07
C HIS A 85 6.78 5.59 7.10
N LEU A 86 6.27 4.35 7.20
CA LEU A 86 5.19 4.02 8.14
C LEU A 86 5.64 3.19 9.34
N GLU A 87 6.89 2.74 9.37
CA GLU A 87 7.49 1.95 10.47
C GLU A 87 6.60 0.76 10.91
N LEU A 88 5.90 0.13 9.94
CA LEU A 88 4.93 -0.92 10.22
C LEU A 88 5.60 -2.15 10.85
N LYS A 89 5.07 -2.58 12.00
CA LYS A 89 5.54 -3.79 12.70
C LYS A 89 4.81 -5.03 12.20
N LYS A 90 5.43 -6.20 12.34
CA LYS A 90 4.87 -7.50 11.91
C LYS A 90 3.45 -7.77 12.37
N HIS A 91 3.12 -7.41 13.61
CA HIS A 91 1.77 -7.61 14.16
C HIS A 91 0.74 -6.62 13.61
N GLN A 92 1.16 -5.42 13.23
CA GLN A 92 0.29 -4.45 12.55
C GLN A 92 0.00 -4.94 11.14
N LEU A 93 1.03 -5.35 10.40
CA LEU A 93 0.87 -5.88 9.05
C LEU A 93 0.00 -7.15 9.04
N PHE A 94 0.20 -8.05 10.01
CA PHE A 94 -0.65 -9.22 10.20
C PHE A 94 -2.12 -8.84 10.45
N LYS A 95 -2.39 -7.83 11.27
CA LYS A 95 -3.75 -7.35 11.50
C LYS A 95 -4.36 -6.66 10.28
N ILE A 96 -3.56 -5.93 9.49
CA ILE A 96 -4.03 -5.27 8.28
C ILE A 96 -4.43 -6.31 7.24
N LEU A 97 -3.58 -7.32 7.03
CA LEU A 97 -3.83 -8.39 6.07
C LEU A 97 -4.95 -9.31 6.56
N ASN A 98 -4.78 -9.94 7.72
CA ASN A 98 -5.66 -11.04 8.16
C ASN A 98 -6.78 -10.61 9.11
N GLY A 99 -6.78 -9.37 9.61
CA GLY A 99 -7.71 -8.98 10.69
C GLY A 99 -9.18 -8.98 10.30
N ARG A 100 -9.48 -9.02 9.00
CA ARG A 100 -10.84 -9.10 8.44
C ARG A 100 -11.08 -10.37 7.63
N THR A 101 -10.11 -11.29 7.64
CA THR A 101 -10.18 -12.53 6.85
C THR A 101 -11.12 -13.52 7.55
N THR A 102 -12.26 -13.77 6.91
CA THR A 102 -13.24 -14.79 7.33
C THR A 102 -13.00 -16.13 6.65
N GLU A 103 -12.41 -16.11 5.45
CA GLU A 103 -12.18 -17.29 4.60
C GLU A 103 -10.75 -17.83 4.79
N ALA A 104 -10.62 -19.14 5.02
CA ALA A 104 -9.32 -19.76 5.28
C ALA A 104 -8.38 -19.72 4.06
N ASP A 105 -8.91 -19.66 2.84
CA ASP A 105 -8.15 -19.63 1.60
C ASP A 105 -7.53 -18.25 1.31
N LYS A 106 -8.04 -17.18 1.95
CA LYS A 106 -7.47 -15.83 1.89
C LYS A 106 -6.41 -15.59 2.96
N PHE A 107 -6.34 -16.46 3.98
CA PHE A 107 -5.45 -16.26 5.11
C PHE A 107 -3.97 -16.32 4.72
N VAL A 108 -3.19 -15.33 5.15
CA VAL A 108 -1.76 -15.25 4.87
C VAL A 108 -0.96 -15.69 6.09
N ALA A 109 -0.03 -16.61 5.89
CA ALA A 109 0.84 -17.08 6.97
C ALA A 109 1.74 -15.96 7.50
N MET A 110 1.95 -15.91 8.82
CA MET A 110 2.85 -14.93 9.46
C MET A 110 4.26 -14.96 8.87
N SER A 111 4.77 -16.15 8.55
CA SER A 111 6.10 -16.32 7.94
C SER A 111 6.23 -15.62 6.60
N ASP A 112 5.16 -15.56 5.80
CA ASP A 112 5.14 -14.87 4.52
C ASP A 112 5.01 -13.35 4.70
N ILE A 113 4.25 -12.93 5.71
CA ILE A 113 4.10 -11.52 6.09
C ILE A 113 5.44 -10.93 6.54
N GLU A 114 6.25 -11.72 7.26
CA GLU A 114 7.59 -11.31 7.67
C GLU A 114 8.50 -11.00 6.46
N LEU A 115 8.34 -11.69 5.32
CA LEU A 115 9.14 -11.43 4.12
C LEU A 115 8.90 -10.04 3.53
N LEU A 116 7.70 -9.47 3.75
CA LEU A 116 7.36 -8.11 3.32
C LEU A 116 8.10 -7.04 4.13
N LEU A 117 8.54 -7.34 5.35
CA LEU A 117 9.20 -6.36 6.23
C LEU A 117 10.73 -6.51 6.26
N MET A 118 11.25 -7.65 5.80
CA MET A 118 12.68 -7.93 5.84
C MET A 118 13.46 -7.20 4.73
N PRO A 119 14.71 -6.78 5.00
CA PRO A 119 15.64 -6.32 3.96
C PRO A 119 15.82 -7.36 2.84
N GLU A 120 16.08 -6.88 1.62
CA GLU A 120 16.14 -7.73 0.42
C GLU A 120 17.11 -8.91 0.55
N HIS A 121 18.32 -8.67 1.05
CA HIS A 121 19.32 -9.72 1.22
C HIS A 121 18.86 -10.86 2.17
N ILE A 122 18.13 -10.52 3.23
CA ILE A 122 17.57 -11.51 4.18
C ILE A 122 16.44 -12.30 3.52
N VAL A 123 15.57 -11.62 2.77
CA VAL A 123 14.50 -12.27 2.00
C VAL A 123 15.11 -13.27 1.03
N ARG A 124 16.14 -12.87 0.28
CA ARG A 124 16.82 -13.74 -0.67
C ARG A 124 17.37 -15.01 -0.02
N GLN A 125 18.00 -14.87 1.15
CA GLN A 125 18.50 -16.02 1.91
C GLN A 125 17.35 -16.93 2.37
N ARG A 126 16.24 -16.37 2.85
CA ARG A 126 15.06 -17.16 3.26
C ARG A 126 14.44 -17.90 2.08
N LEU A 127 14.27 -17.24 0.93
CA LEU A 127 13.71 -17.86 -0.27
C LEU A 127 14.59 -19.01 -0.79
N GLN A 128 15.92 -18.95 -0.60
CA GLN A 128 16.82 -20.06 -0.92
C GLN A 128 16.67 -21.28 -0.01
N LEU A 129 16.18 -21.11 1.22
CA LEU A 129 15.97 -22.19 2.18
C LEU A 129 14.57 -22.81 2.07
N MET A 130 13.64 -22.14 1.37
CA MET A 130 12.26 -22.59 1.20
C MET A 130 12.14 -23.42 -0.08
N THR A 131 11.92 -24.72 0.06
CA THR A 131 11.78 -25.66 -1.07
C THR A 131 10.75 -25.20 -2.09
N ASP A 132 9.64 -24.64 -1.60
CA ASP A 132 8.52 -24.15 -2.41
C ASP A 132 8.82 -22.83 -3.14
N ALA A 133 9.83 -22.07 -2.68
CA ALA A 133 10.21 -20.80 -3.29
C ALA A 133 11.37 -20.98 -4.28
N ILE A 134 12.28 -21.93 -4.08
CA ILE A 134 13.46 -22.16 -4.95
C ILE A 134 13.07 -22.36 -6.41
N LYS A 135 11.92 -22.99 -6.68
CA LYS A 135 11.39 -23.17 -8.05
C LYS A 135 11.15 -21.85 -8.80
N TYR A 136 11.01 -20.73 -8.09
CA TYR A 136 10.79 -19.39 -8.65
C TYR A 136 12.03 -18.51 -8.61
N LYS A 137 13.23 -19.08 -8.41
CA LYS A 137 14.48 -18.33 -8.26
C LYS A 137 14.68 -17.35 -9.40
N HIS A 138 14.78 -16.07 -9.04
CA HIS A 138 15.01 -14.98 -9.98
C HIS A 138 16.25 -14.15 -9.60
N ALA A 139 16.77 -13.39 -10.56
CA ALA A 139 17.89 -12.48 -10.32
C ALA A 139 17.49 -11.33 -9.37
N ASP A 140 16.28 -10.79 -9.60
CA ASP A 140 15.59 -9.80 -8.78
C ASP A 140 14.80 -10.50 -7.66
N THR A 141 15.06 -10.12 -6.40
CA THR A 141 14.42 -10.70 -5.21
C THR A 141 12.93 -10.34 -5.12
N THR A 142 12.53 -9.16 -5.58
CA THR A 142 11.14 -8.70 -5.57
C THR A 142 10.31 -9.51 -6.54
N GLU A 143 10.83 -9.76 -7.74
CA GLU A 143 10.17 -10.62 -8.74
C GLU A 143 10.11 -12.08 -8.29
N TRP A 144 11.18 -12.57 -7.65
CA TRP A 144 11.15 -13.89 -7.02
C TRP A 144 10.03 -14.00 -5.97
N LEU A 145 9.94 -13.03 -5.05
CA LEU A 145 8.91 -13.01 -4.01
C LEU A 145 7.50 -12.89 -4.60
N ARG A 146 7.33 -12.11 -5.66
CA ARG A 146 6.06 -11.99 -6.41
C ARG A 146 5.63 -13.34 -6.97
N ASN A 147 6.52 -14.05 -7.64
CA ASN A 147 6.22 -15.35 -8.25
C ASN A 147 5.88 -16.40 -7.20
N TYR A 148 6.62 -16.41 -6.08
CA TYR A 148 6.32 -17.27 -4.94
C TYR A 148 4.92 -17.01 -4.35
N PHE A 149 4.55 -15.74 -4.09
CA PHE A 149 3.22 -15.43 -3.56
C PHE A 149 2.11 -15.73 -4.57
N THR A 150 2.34 -15.46 -5.85
CA THR A 150 1.36 -15.70 -6.91
C THR A 150 0.99 -17.17 -6.99
N ASP A 151 1.99 -18.05 -6.95
CA ASP A 151 1.75 -19.49 -6.96
C ASP A 151 1.14 -19.99 -5.64
N LYS A 152 1.74 -19.64 -4.49
CA LYS A 152 1.32 -20.15 -3.18
C LYS A 152 -0.12 -19.79 -2.83
N TYR A 153 -0.55 -18.58 -3.20
CA TYR A 153 -1.89 -18.06 -2.88
C TYR A 153 -2.84 -18.08 -4.07
N ALA A 154 -2.43 -18.66 -5.22
CA ALA A 154 -3.20 -18.65 -6.46
C ALA A 154 -3.73 -17.24 -6.81
N LEU A 155 -2.85 -16.24 -6.75
CA LEU A 155 -3.23 -14.85 -6.96
C LEU A 155 -3.56 -14.61 -8.43
N THR A 156 -4.77 -14.13 -8.71
CA THR A 156 -5.12 -13.62 -10.02
C THR A 156 -4.42 -12.26 -10.18
N VAL A 157 -3.47 -12.15 -11.11
CA VAL A 157 -2.85 -10.86 -11.45
C VAL A 157 -3.91 -10.02 -12.16
N SER A 158 -4.75 -9.33 -11.39
CA SER A 158 -5.70 -8.36 -11.94
C SER A 158 -4.90 -7.15 -12.38
N THR A 159 -4.69 -7.04 -13.69
CA THR A 159 -4.07 -5.89 -14.36
C THR A 159 -4.74 -4.60 -13.92
N TYR A 160 -3.96 -3.70 -13.32
CA TYR A 160 -4.37 -2.35 -12.97
C TYR A 160 -4.79 -1.60 -14.24
N LYS A 161 -6.11 -1.50 -14.49
CA LYS A 161 -6.64 -0.43 -15.33
C LYS A 161 -6.69 0.81 -14.46
N LEU A 162 -5.87 1.80 -14.80
CA LEU A 162 -6.03 3.15 -14.31
C LEU A 162 -7.38 3.65 -14.85
N ASP A 163 -8.40 3.71 -13.98
CA ASP A 163 -9.66 4.33 -14.34
C ASP A 163 -9.40 5.79 -14.74
N GLU A 164 -9.73 6.11 -16.00
CA GLU A 164 -9.58 7.39 -16.68
C GLU A 164 -10.51 8.49 -16.14
N ASN A 165 -10.68 8.61 -14.82
CA ASN A 165 -11.50 9.66 -14.20
C ASN A 165 -10.65 10.82 -13.67
N LEU A 166 -9.74 11.35 -14.50
CA LEU A 166 -9.02 12.60 -14.24
C LEU A 166 -9.57 13.80 -15.03
N ALA A 167 -10.72 13.66 -15.72
CA ALA A 167 -11.24 14.69 -16.60
C ALA A 167 -12.24 15.68 -15.97
N ASN A 168 -12.72 15.48 -14.74
CA ASN A 168 -13.76 16.35 -14.15
C ASN A 168 -13.36 16.87 -12.76
N LEU A 169 -12.43 17.83 -12.71
CA LEU A 169 -12.15 18.65 -11.52
C LEU A 169 -11.95 20.11 -11.96
N ASP A 170 -13.03 20.72 -12.44
CA ASP A 170 -13.22 22.17 -12.44
C ASP A 170 -14.05 22.59 -11.22
#